data_AF-H0JRD6-F1
#
_entry.id   AF-H0JRD6-F1
#
_cell.length_a   1.000
_cell.length_b   1.000
_cell.length_c   1.000
_cell.angle_alpha   90.00
_cell.angle_beta   90.00
_cell.angle_gamma   90.00
#
_symmetry.space_group_name_H-M   'P 1'
#
loop_
_entity.id
_entity.type
_entity.pdbx_description
1 polymer ?
#
loop_
_entity_poly.entity_id
_entity_poly.type
_entity_poly.pdbx_seq_one_letter_code
_entity_poly.pdbx_strand_id
1 'polypeptide(L)'
;MRYPQLYSRVGFAHHYRPLSHDELIFVLTHHWRSLAEGLDPADFTDHQAIAAVVRLTGGNFRLIQRLFRQVDRILEINDLTVITADVIDTAAETLVIGTT
;
A
#
# COMPACT_ATOMS: atom_id res chain seq x y z
N MET A 1 -2.81 -13.07 -30.11
CA MET A 1 -3.87 -12.35 -29.35
C MET A 1 -4.99 -13.32 -29.04
N ARG A 2 -5.37 -13.46 -27.76
CA ARG A 2 -6.51 -14.28 -27.34
C ARG A 2 -7.78 -13.41 -27.50
N TYR A 3 -8.71 -13.79 -28.36
CA TYR A 3 -10.03 -13.14 -28.63
C TYR A 3 -10.03 -11.82 -29.44
N PRO A 4 -9.72 -11.87 -30.75
CA PRO A 4 -9.73 -10.70 -31.64
C PRO A 4 -11.08 -9.97 -31.75
N GLN A 5 -12.20 -10.71 -31.66
CA GLN A 5 -13.56 -10.15 -31.78
C GLN A 5 -13.95 -9.26 -30.59
N LEU A 6 -13.32 -9.47 -29.43
CA LEU A 6 -13.53 -8.64 -28.24
C LEU A 6 -12.76 -7.33 -28.37
N TYR A 7 -11.47 -7.40 -28.73
CA TYR A 7 -10.60 -6.23 -28.85
C TYR A 7 -11.03 -5.28 -29.97
N SER A 8 -11.68 -5.77 -31.03
CA SER A 8 -12.24 -4.90 -32.08
C SER A 8 -13.40 -4.02 -31.58
N ARG A 9 -14.03 -4.39 -30.45
CA ARG A 9 -15.15 -3.64 -29.83
C ARG A 9 -14.71 -2.75 -28.67
N VAL A 10 -13.43 -2.80 -28.28
CA VAL A 10 -12.87 -1.97 -27.22
C VAL A 10 -12.18 -0.77 -27.86
N GLY A 11 -12.85 0.39 -27.84
CA GLY A 11 -12.29 1.63 -28.39
C GLY A 11 -11.14 2.23 -27.57
N PHE A 12 -10.95 1.77 -26.33
CA PHE A 12 -9.92 2.24 -25.43
C PHE A 12 -9.58 1.19 -24.38
N ALA A 13 -8.29 0.96 -24.15
CA ALA A 13 -7.78 0.14 -23.05
C ALA A 13 -6.70 0.94 -22.33
N HIS A 14 -6.92 1.24 -21.04
CA HIS A 14 -5.90 1.86 -20.20
C HIS A 14 -5.29 0.84 -19.27
N HIS A 15 -3.96 0.79 -19.26
CA HIS A 15 -3.22 -0.06 -18.33
C HIS A 15 -2.75 0.78 -17.14
N TYR A 16 -3.32 0.51 -15.97
CA TYR A 16 -2.82 1.08 -14.71
C TYR A 16 -1.47 0.48 -14.37
N ARG A 17 -0.46 1.34 -14.21
CA ARG A 17 0.88 0.93 -13.80
C ARG A 17 0.97 0.94 -12.27
N PRO A 18 1.88 0.14 -11.67
CA PRO A 18 2.25 0.32 -10.28
C PRO A 18 2.70 1.76 -10.04
N LEU A 19 2.44 2.26 -8.83
CA LEU A 19 2.88 3.58 -8.39
C LEU A 19 4.40 3.63 -8.40
N SER A 20 4.94 4.73 -8.90
CA SER A 20 6.34 5.09 -8.68
C SER A 20 6.59 5.39 -7.19
N HIS A 21 7.86 5.50 -6.81
CA HIS A 21 8.24 5.82 -5.44
C HIS A 21 7.62 7.15 -4.95
N ASP A 22 7.68 8.19 -5.78
CA ASP A 22 7.16 9.52 -5.43
C ASP A 22 5.63 9.52 -5.34
N GLU A 23 4.94 8.84 -6.27
CA GLU A 23 3.49 8.69 -6.21
C GLU A 23 3.06 7.88 -4.98
N LEU A 24 3.84 6.87 -4.60
CA LEU A 24 3.58 6.10 -3.40
C LEU A 24 3.73 6.97 -2.16
N ILE A 25 4.84 7.70 -2.00
CA ILE A 25 5.03 8.65 -0.89
C ILE A 25 3.87 9.64 -0.82
N PHE A 26 3.46 10.22 -1.95
CA PHE A 26 2.33 11.14 -1.99
C PHE A 26 1.03 10.51 -1.46
N VAL A 27 0.71 9.30 -1.94
CA VAL A 27 -0.47 8.55 -1.47
C VAL A 27 -0.36 8.24 0.02
N LEU A 28 0.83 7.84 0.49
CA LEU A 28 1.09 7.55 1.90
C LEU A 28 0.88 8.78 2.76
N THR A 29 1.46 9.94 2.43
CA THR A 29 1.29 11.17 3.21
C THR A 29 -0.18 11.58 3.33
N HIS A 30 -1.00 11.31 2.32
CA HIS A 30 -2.44 11.60 2.36
C HIS A 30 -3.21 10.60 3.24
N HIS A 31 -2.91 9.31 3.12
CA HIS A 31 -3.65 8.24 3.80
C HIS A 31 -3.18 7.98 5.24
N TRP A 32 -1.92 8.28 5.57
CA TRP A 32 -1.39 8.07 6.92
C TRP A 32 -2.03 9.01 7.94
N ARG A 33 -2.32 10.26 7.50
CA ARG A 33 -3.03 11.26 8.32
C ARG A 33 -4.42 10.83 8.76
N SER A 34 -5.04 9.84 8.10
CA SER A 34 -6.33 9.31 8.50
C SER A 34 -6.22 8.11 9.46
N LEU A 35 -5.03 7.53 9.64
CA LEU A 35 -4.83 6.27 10.39
C LEU A 35 -4.06 6.47 11.70
N ALA A 36 -3.15 7.45 11.76
CA ALA A 36 -2.26 7.66 12.90
C ALA A 36 -2.02 9.15 13.14
N GLU A 37 -1.40 9.48 14.28
CA GLU A 37 -0.81 10.80 14.46
C GLU A 37 0.18 11.04 13.31
N GLY A 38 0.06 12.19 12.65
CA GLY A 38 0.46 12.36 11.25
C GLY A 38 1.90 11.95 10.91
N LEU A 39 2.10 11.57 9.64
CA LEU A 39 3.39 11.17 9.10
C LEU A 39 4.37 12.36 8.97
N ASP A 40 5.54 12.25 9.58
CA ASP A 40 6.72 13.07 9.34
C ASP A 40 7.79 12.24 8.58
N PRO A 41 7.94 12.41 7.25
CA PRO A 41 8.96 11.69 6.47
C PRO A 41 10.40 11.94 6.92
N ALA A 42 10.66 13.00 7.71
CA ALA A 42 11.97 13.27 8.30
C ALA A 42 12.21 12.47 9.59
N ASP A 43 11.16 11.93 10.20
CA ASP A 43 11.28 11.00 11.31
C ASP A 43 11.75 9.63 10.82
N PHE A 44 12.66 9.03 11.59
CA PHE A 44 13.30 7.78 11.22
C PHE A 44 12.31 6.60 11.23
N THR A 45 11.36 6.59 12.17
CA THR A 45 10.37 5.51 12.29
C THR A 45 9.41 5.52 11.11
N ASP A 46 8.92 6.70 10.72
CA ASP A 46 8.06 6.85 9.55
C ASP A 46 8.81 6.51 8.26
N HIS A 47 10.07 6.92 8.11
CA HIS A 47 10.89 6.55 6.97
C HIS A 47 11.04 5.04 6.83
N GLN A 48 11.28 4.33 7.94
CA GLN A 48 11.37 2.87 7.95
C GLN A 48 10.05 2.21 7.57
N ALA A 49 8.92 2.72 8.08
CA ALA A 49 7.60 2.19 7.77
C ALA A 49 7.24 2.39 6.29
N ILE A 50 7.51 3.58 5.72
CA ILE A 50 7.37 3.85 4.27
C ILE A 50 8.21 2.87 3.46
N ALA A 51 9.48 2.68 3.82
CA ALA A 51 10.37 1.78 3.12
C ALA A 51 9.87 0.33 3.16
N ALA A 52 9.28 -0.11 4.27
CA ALA A 52 8.67 -1.43 4.39
C ALA A 52 7.48 -1.59 3.42
N VAL A 53 6.58 -0.61 3.36
CA VAL A 53 5.44 -0.60 2.43
C VAL A 53 5.92 -0.66 0.97
N VAL A 54 6.95 0.11 0.61
CA VAL A 54 7.53 0.10 -0.75
C VAL A 54 8.05 -1.29 -1.10
N ARG A 55 8.86 -1.90 -0.22
CA ARG A 55 9.45 -3.23 -0.45
C ARG A 55 8.39 -4.32 -0.60
N LEU A 56 7.36 -4.30 0.25
CA LEU A 56 6.31 -5.31 0.27
C LEU A 56 5.37 -5.24 -0.94
N THR A 57 5.08 -4.01 -1.39
CA THR A 57 4.02 -3.81 -2.38
C THR A 57 4.52 -3.54 -3.79
N GLY A 58 5.75 -3.07 -3.95
CA GLY A 58 6.31 -2.68 -5.25
C GLY A 58 5.46 -1.65 -5.99
N GLY A 59 4.70 -0.81 -5.27
CA GLY A 59 3.77 0.16 -5.86
C GLY A 59 2.42 -0.42 -6.29
N ASN A 60 2.12 -1.69 -5.98
CA ASN A 60 0.80 -2.27 -6.25
C ASN A 60 -0.26 -1.64 -5.35
N PHE A 61 -0.97 -0.63 -5.88
CA PHE A 61 -1.96 0.15 -5.14
C PHE A 61 -3.03 -0.70 -4.44
N ARG A 62 -3.50 -1.78 -5.10
CA ARG A 62 -4.48 -2.68 -4.50
C ARG A 62 -3.90 -3.43 -3.29
N LEU A 63 -2.64 -3.84 -3.36
CA LEU A 63 -1.98 -4.49 -2.23
C LEU A 63 -1.74 -3.48 -1.09
N ILE A 64 -1.34 -2.26 -1.42
CA ILE A 64 -1.19 -1.15 -0.46
C ILE A 64 -2.50 -0.89 0.30
N GLN A 65 -3.63 -0.76 -0.41
CA GLN A 65 -4.93 -0.53 0.23
C GLN A 65 -5.34 -1.68 1.17
N ARG A 66 -5.03 -2.93 0.79
CA ARG A 66 -5.31 -4.09 1.65
C ARG A 66 -4.41 -4.11 2.88
N LEU A 67 -3.13 -3.78 2.71
CA LEU A 67 -2.16 -3.66 3.80
C LEU A 67 -2.62 -2.63 4.83
N PHE A 68 -3.03 -1.44 4.40
CA PHE A 68 -3.50 -0.41 5.32
C PHE A 68 -4.71 -0.82 6.14
N ARG A 69 -5.63 -1.60 5.57
CA ARG A 69 -6.76 -2.16 6.34
C ARG A 69 -6.30 -3.10 7.45
N GLN A 70 -5.21 -3.85 7.24
CA GLN A 70 -4.66 -4.71 8.28
C GLN A 70 -3.87 -3.90 9.32
N VAL A 71 -3.12 -2.88 8.89
CA VAL A 71 -2.43 -1.94 9.79
C VAL A 71 -3.42 -1.28 10.74
N ASP A 72 -4.49 -0.69 10.19
CA ASP A 72 -5.57 -0.06 10.96
C ASP A 72 -6.13 -1.00 12.04
N ARG A 73 -6.44 -2.23 11.65
CA ARG A 73 -6.94 -3.26 12.57
C ARG A 73 -5.92 -3.62 13.66
N ILE A 74 -4.62 -3.68 13.34
CA ILE A 74 -3.57 -3.96 14.32
C ILE A 74 -3.42 -2.80 15.30
N LEU A 75 -3.48 -1.56 14.82
CA LEU A 75 -3.44 -0.37 15.67
C LEU A 75 -4.61 -0.38 16.67
N GLU A 76 -5.84 -0.57 16.18
CA GLU A 76 -7.04 -0.60 17.00
C GLU A 76 -7.02 -1.72 18.06
N ILE A 77 -6.59 -2.94 17.70
CA ILE A 77 -6.56 -4.08 18.62
C ILE A 77 -5.51 -3.89 19.72
N ASN A 78 -4.39 -3.25 19.40
CA ASN A 78 -3.25 -3.12 20.31
C ASN A 78 -3.15 -1.74 20.98
N ASP A 79 -4.12 -0.85 20.75
CA ASP A 79 -4.15 0.54 21.26
C ASP A 79 -2.87 1.32 20.90
N LEU A 80 -2.40 1.13 19.65
CA LEU A 80 -1.21 1.80 19.14
C LEU A 80 -1.60 3.03 18.31
N THR A 81 -0.86 4.13 18.47
CA THR A 81 -1.08 5.38 17.74
C THR A 81 -0.04 5.64 16.65
N VAL A 82 0.99 4.80 16.55
CA VAL A 82 2.15 4.97 15.66
C VAL A 82 2.27 3.76 14.75
N ILE A 83 2.48 4.00 13.45
CA ILE A 83 2.72 2.95 12.47
C ILE A 83 4.23 2.74 12.35
N THR A 84 4.73 1.66 12.92
CA THR A 84 6.14 1.26 12.81
C THR A 84 6.35 0.24 11.68
N ALA A 85 7.60 0.01 11.29
CA ALA A 85 7.94 -1.07 10.36
C ALA A 85 7.42 -2.44 10.85
N ASP A 86 7.49 -2.71 12.16
CA ASP A 86 7.00 -3.95 12.75
C ASP A 86 5.48 -4.12 12.59
N VAL A 87 4.71 -3.02 12.72
CA VAL A 87 3.26 -3.04 12.47
C VAL A 87 2.98 -3.35 10.99
N ILE A 88 3.75 -2.76 10.07
CA ILE A 88 3.65 -3.04 8.63
C ILE A 88 3.94 -4.52 8.33
N ASP A 89 5.01 -5.07 8.89
CA ASP A 89 5.42 -6.46 8.67
C ASP A 89 4.39 -7.43 9.26
N THR A 90 3.91 -7.16 10.48
CA THR A 90 2.82 -7.95 11.10
C THR A 90 1.54 -7.89 10.27
N ALA A 91 1.18 -6.71 9.75
CA ALA A 91 0.03 -6.56 8.85
C ALA A 91 0.21 -7.38 7.57
N ALA A 92 1.43 -7.45 7.04
CA ALA A 92 1.75 -8.21 5.84
C ALA A 92 1.61 -9.73 6.05
N GLU A 93 1.99 -10.25 7.21
CA GLU A 93 1.83 -11.68 7.55
C GLU A 93 0.36 -12.14 7.54
N THR A 94 -0.57 -11.24 7.88
CA THR A 94 -2.00 -11.53 7.85
C THR A 94 -2.61 -11.48 6.44
N LEU A 95 -1.89 -10.92 5.46
CA LEU A 95 -2.37 -10.79 4.10
C LEU A 95 -2.12 -12.08 3.33
N VAL A 96 -3.20 -12.70 2.84
CA VAL A 96 -3.09 -13.66 1.75
C VAL A 96 -2.70 -12.90 0.48
N ILE A 97 -1.42 -12.87 0.18
CA ILE A 97 -0.87 -12.46 -1.09
C ILE A 97 -0.88 -13.72 -1.95
N GLY A 98 -1.72 -13.74 -3.00
CA GLY A 98 -1.69 -14.84 -3.96
C GLY A 98 -0.31 -14.89 -4.58
N THR A 99 0.54 -15.77 -4.08
CA THR A 99 1.83 -16.09 -4.70
C THR A 99 1.51 -16.70 -6.05
N THR A 100 2.02 -16.07 -7.10
CA THR A 100 1.93 -16.54 -8.50
C THR A 100 2.36 -17.98 -8.65
#